data_AF-A0A1D6NVA9-F1
#
_entry.id   AF-A0A1D6NVA9-F1
#
_cell.length_a   1.000
_cell.length_b   1.000
_cell.length_c   1.000
_cell.angle_alpha   90.00
_cell.angle_beta   90.00
_cell.angle_gamma   90.00
#
_symmetry.space_group_name_H-M   'P 1'
#
loop_
_entity.id
_entity.type
_entity.pdbx_description
1 polymer ?
#
loop_
_entity_poly.entity_id
_entity_poly.type
_entity_poly.pdbx_seq_one_letter_code
_entity_poly.pdbx_strand_id
1 'polypeptide(L)'
;MAPPPASPADSAPDPRPTASAPVPITVPSPRDHAHHHHLVDRRDTPRGRAWEPERNRRGEAMDGAAAVKLVPGEAGYVLEDVPHVSDYLPDLPTYSNPLQDNPAYSVVKQYFVNPDDTVCQKIVVHKDGPRGNHFRRAGPRQKVYFEPDEVHACIVTCGGLCPGLNTVIREIVCGLSDMYGVTKILGIQGGYRGFYARNTITLTPKSVNDIHKRGGTILGSSRGGHDTVKIVDSIQDRDINQVYVIGGDGTQRGAGVIFEEVRRRGLKVSVAGIPKTIDNDIPVIDKSFGFDTAVEEAQRAINAAHVEAVSAENGIGLVKLMGRHSGKLLREANKLC
;
A
#
# COMPACT_ATOMS: atom_id res chain seq x y z
N MET A 1 -51.55 -22.61 -60.26
CA MET A 1 -50.71 -23.16 -61.34
C MET A 1 -49.26 -22.80 -61.02
N ALA A 2 -48.33 -23.74 -61.18
CA ALA A 2 -46.89 -23.75 -60.84
C ALA A 2 -46.51 -24.16 -59.37
N PRO A 3 -45.76 -25.28 -59.18
CA PRO A 3 -45.35 -25.86 -57.89
C PRO A 3 -43.96 -25.34 -57.39
N PRO A 4 -43.55 -25.63 -56.14
CA PRO A 4 -42.33 -25.05 -55.52
C PRO A 4 -41.04 -25.81 -55.91
N PRO A 5 -39.86 -25.16 -55.90
CA PRO A 5 -38.59 -25.82 -56.15
C PRO A 5 -37.96 -26.44 -54.89
N ALA A 6 -37.23 -27.52 -55.14
CA ALA A 6 -36.75 -28.55 -54.22
C ALA A 6 -35.39 -28.26 -53.55
N SER A 7 -35.18 -28.96 -52.44
CA SER A 7 -33.94 -29.07 -51.64
C SER A 7 -32.86 -29.90 -52.34
N PRO A 8 -31.56 -29.64 -52.13
CA PRO A 8 -30.48 -30.58 -52.44
C PRO A 8 -30.06 -31.45 -51.24
N ALA A 9 -29.63 -32.66 -51.54
CA ALA A 9 -29.39 -33.79 -50.66
C ALA A 9 -28.01 -33.83 -49.97
N ASP A 10 -28.02 -34.52 -48.82
CA ASP A 10 -27.00 -35.34 -48.15
C ASP A 10 -25.51 -34.93 -48.18
N SER A 11 -25.04 -34.47 -47.03
CA SER A 11 -23.63 -34.35 -46.64
C SER A 11 -23.14 -35.61 -45.91
N ALA A 12 -22.00 -36.12 -46.37
CA ALA A 12 -21.26 -37.22 -45.75
C ALA A 12 -20.61 -36.82 -44.41
N PRO A 13 -20.39 -37.77 -43.47
CA PRO A 13 -19.87 -37.47 -42.13
C PRO A 13 -18.34 -37.37 -42.06
N ASP A 14 -17.89 -36.38 -41.29
CA ASP A 14 -16.50 -35.99 -40.97
C ASP A 14 -15.82 -36.99 -40.00
N PRO A 15 -14.51 -37.33 -40.14
CA PRO A 15 -13.86 -38.35 -39.34
C PRO A 15 -13.35 -37.81 -38.00
N ARG A 16 -13.69 -38.53 -36.92
CA ARG A 16 -13.20 -38.30 -35.54
C ARG A 16 -11.69 -38.57 -35.43
N PRO A 17 -10.91 -37.73 -34.73
CA PRO A 17 -9.52 -38.02 -34.40
C PRO A 17 -9.42 -39.10 -33.30
N THR A 18 -8.54 -40.07 -33.54
CA THR A 18 -8.24 -41.24 -32.70
C THR A 18 -7.51 -40.88 -31.40
N ALA A 19 -7.90 -41.52 -30.30
CA ALA A 19 -7.27 -41.42 -28.99
C ALA A 19 -5.83 -41.97 -28.98
N SER A 20 -4.89 -41.23 -28.39
CA SER A 20 -3.53 -41.67 -28.09
C SER A 20 -3.51 -42.59 -26.85
N ALA A 21 -2.70 -43.64 -26.91
CA ALA A 21 -2.52 -44.62 -25.83
C ALA A 21 -1.81 -44.01 -24.59
N PRO A 22 -2.10 -44.46 -23.36
CA PRO A 22 -1.49 -43.93 -22.15
C PRO A 22 -0.05 -44.45 -21.96
N VAL A 23 0.84 -43.56 -21.52
CA VAL A 23 2.22 -43.87 -21.10
C VAL A 23 2.18 -44.39 -19.65
N PRO A 24 2.80 -45.53 -19.32
CA PRO A 24 2.79 -46.06 -17.96
C PRO A 24 3.74 -45.28 -17.05
N ILE A 25 3.21 -44.72 -15.95
CA ILE A 25 3.99 -44.17 -14.84
C ILE A 25 4.37 -45.34 -13.92
N THR A 26 5.67 -45.56 -13.74
CA THR A 26 6.20 -46.60 -12.85
C THR A 26 6.26 -46.07 -11.41
N VAL A 27 5.51 -46.70 -10.50
CA VAL A 27 5.55 -46.43 -9.06
C VAL A 27 6.56 -47.40 -8.40
N PRO A 28 7.56 -46.94 -7.62
CA PRO A 28 8.46 -47.85 -6.92
C PRO A 28 7.72 -48.57 -5.78
N SER A 29 7.97 -49.88 -5.63
CA SER A 29 7.40 -50.70 -4.55
C SER A 29 8.09 -50.46 -3.20
N PRO A 30 7.40 -50.71 -2.07
CA PRO A 30 7.99 -50.50 -0.75
C PRO A 30 8.88 -51.69 -0.41
N ARG A 31 10.17 -51.44 -0.13
CA ARG A 31 11.04 -52.38 0.57
C ARG A 31 11.40 -51.84 1.94
N ASP A 32 11.01 -52.64 2.92
CA ASP A 32 11.49 -52.79 4.29
C ASP A 32 12.66 -51.90 4.72
N HIS A 33 12.39 -50.95 5.62
CA HIS A 33 13.36 -50.55 6.62
C HIS A 33 12.69 -50.42 7.99
N ALA A 34 13.24 -51.19 8.92
CA ALA A 34 12.79 -51.39 10.28
C ALA A 34 12.68 -50.10 11.10
N HIS A 35 11.64 -50.04 11.91
CA HIS A 35 11.43 -49.03 12.94
C HIS A 35 12.50 -49.13 14.04
N HIS A 36 13.44 -48.20 14.05
CA HIS A 36 14.13 -47.80 15.28
C HIS A 36 13.46 -46.55 15.83
N HIS A 37 12.66 -46.71 16.88
CA HIS A 37 12.17 -45.61 17.69
C HIS A 37 13.33 -45.00 18.48
N HIS A 38 13.84 -43.85 18.03
CA HIS A 38 14.57 -42.92 18.90
C HIS A 38 13.63 -41.78 19.29
N LEU A 39 13.11 -41.86 20.53
CA LEU A 39 12.65 -40.67 21.24
C LEU A 39 13.87 -39.74 21.39
N VAL A 40 13.82 -38.58 20.74
CA VAL A 40 14.76 -37.49 21.01
C VAL A 40 14.12 -36.62 22.10
N ASP A 41 14.69 -36.70 23.30
CA ASP A 41 14.40 -35.85 24.45
C ASP A 41 14.62 -34.37 24.08
N ARG A 42 13.64 -33.51 24.42
CA ARG A 42 13.61 -32.07 24.10
C ARG A 42 14.53 -31.26 25.03
N ARG A 43 15.76 -31.72 25.28
CA ARG A 43 16.68 -31.04 26.21
C ARG A 43 18.07 -30.70 25.69
N ASP A 44 18.43 -31.05 24.45
CA ASP A 44 19.75 -30.71 23.89
C ASP A 44 19.68 -30.09 22.47
N THR A 45 19.02 -28.94 22.33
CA THR A 45 19.28 -28.02 21.22
C THR A 45 20.13 -26.84 21.70
N PRO A 46 21.31 -26.58 21.11
CA PRO A 46 22.09 -25.40 21.45
C PRO A 46 21.24 -24.16 21.19
N ARG A 47 21.19 -23.25 22.16
CA ARG A 47 20.49 -21.96 22.06
C ARG A 47 20.89 -21.27 20.76
N GLY A 48 20.01 -21.35 19.76
CA GLY A 48 20.18 -20.67 18.48
C GLY A 48 20.28 -19.18 18.75
N ARG A 49 21.39 -18.58 18.30
CA ARG A 49 21.58 -17.14 18.27
C ARG A 49 20.34 -16.49 17.65
N ALA A 50 19.77 -15.52 18.38
CA ALA A 50 18.81 -14.60 17.81
C ALA A 50 19.41 -14.01 16.53
N TRP A 51 18.65 -14.04 15.45
CA TRP A 51 18.99 -13.35 14.22
C TRP A 51 18.93 -11.85 14.50
N GLU A 52 20.08 -11.24 14.78
CA GLU A 52 20.25 -9.78 14.77
C GLU A 52 20.55 -9.37 13.32
N PRO A 53 19.84 -8.39 12.74
CA PRO A 53 20.21 -7.87 11.45
C PRO A 53 21.51 -7.06 11.61
N GLU A 54 22.60 -7.67 11.16
CA GLU A 54 23.92 -7.05 11.08
C GLU A 54 23.85 -5.85 10.14
N ARG A 55 23.70 -4.65 10.70
CA ARG A 55 23.73 -3.38 9.97
C ARG A 55 25.18 -3.17 9.51
N ASN A 56 25.48 -3.66 8.31
CA ASN A 56 26.78 -3.57 7.68
C ASN A 56 27.26 -2.11 7.66
N ARG A 57 28.26 -1.80 8.48
CA ARG A 57 29.06 -0.58 8.44
C ARG A 57 30.06 -0.68 7.29
N ARG A 58 29.58 -0.61 6.05
CA ARG A 58 30.40 -0.29 4.86
C ARG A 58 29.54 0.51 3.90
N GLY A 59 30.00 1.71 3.58
CA GLY A 59 29.30 2.66 2.74
C GLY A 59 29.16 2.14 1.32
N GLU A 60 27.93 1.87 0.92
CA GLU A 60 27.44 2.09 -0.42
C GLU A 60 26.19 2.95 -0.25
N ALA A 61 26.31 4.24 -0.56
CA ALA A 61 25.19 5.15 -0.58
C ALA A 61 24.24 4.71 -1.71
N MET A 62 23.05 4.22 -1.36
CA MET A 62 21.97 4.14 -2.33
C MET A 62 21.51 5.55 -2.65
N ASP A 63 21.97 6.07 -3.78
CA ASP A 63 21.50 7.33 -4.36
C ASP A 63 19.97 7.27 -4.55
N GLY A 64 19.23 8.06 -3.77
CA GLY A 64 17.81 8.31 -3.96
C GLY A 64 16.87 8.02 -2.79
N ALA A 65 17.36 7.54 -1.64
CA ALA A 65 16.54 7.53 -0.42
C ALA A 65 16.63 8.89 0.27
N ALA A 66 15.50 9.57 0.46
CA ALA A 66 15.44 10.80 1.25
C ALA A 66 16.07 10.54 2.63
N ALA A 67 17.08 11.33 2.99
CA ALA A 67 17.85 11.13 4.20
C ALA A 67 16.92 11.21 5.43
N VAL A 68 16.99 10.19 6.28
CA VAL A 68 16.21 10.13 7.52
C VAL A 68 16.65 11.25 8.46
N LYS A 69 15.70 12.08 8.93
CA LYS A 69 15.97 13.20 9.82
C LYS A 69 16.05 12.69 11.26
N LEU A 70 17.26 12.50 11.77
CA LEU A 70 17.49 12.03 13.14
C LEU A 70 17.78 13.22 14.07
N VAL A 71 16.94 13.40 15.09
CA VAL A 71 17.08 14.48 16.08
C VAL A 71 17.24 13.87 17.48
N PRO A 72 18.37 14.09 18.18
CA PRO A 72 18.52 13.61 19.55
C PRO A 72 17.61 14.39 20.50
N GLY A 73 16.84 13.67 21.31
CA GLY A 73 15.97 14.25 22.33
C GLY A 73 16.64 14.27 23.71
N GLU A 74 16.26 15.26 24.53
CA GLU A 74 16.85 15.50 25.86
C GLU A 74 16.72 14.31 26.84
N ALA A 75 15.71 13.44 26.64
CA ALA A 75 15.46 12.28 27.49
C ALA A 75 16.11 10.97 26.98
N GLY A 76 17.15 11.07 26.15
CA GLY A 76 17.90 9.92 25.64
C GLY A 76 17.15 9.09 24.59
N TYR A 77 16.16 9.69 23.93
CA TYR A 77 15.52 9.13 22.73
C TYR A 77 16.08 9.79 21.47
N VAL A 78 15.88 9.13 20.33
CA VAL A 78 16.20 9.69 19.00
C VAL A 78 14.89 9.83 18.24
N LEU A 79 14.52 11.06 17.87
CA LEU A 79 13.39 11.30 16.99
C LEU A 79 13.80 11.00 15.56
N GLU A 80 13.16 9.98 14.98
CA GLU A 80 13.17 9.68 13.57
C GLU A 80 12.04 10.47 12.90
N ASP A 81 12.38 11.64 12.40
CA ASP A 81 11.45 12.60 11.83
C ASP A 81 11.37 12.48 10.31
N VAL A 82 10.28 13.01 9.75
CA VAL A 82 10.10 13.11 8.30
C VAL A 82 10.65 14.44 7.78
N PRO A 83 11.27 14.48 6.58
CA PRO A 83 11.61 15.75 5.95
C PRO A 83 10.37 16.61 5.73
N HIS A 84 10.44 17.88 6.13
CA HIS A 84 9.38 18.85 5.96
C HIS A 84 9.71 19.86 4.85
N VAL A 85 8.68 20.43 4.23
CA VAL A 85 8.84 21.51 3.23
C VAL A 85 9.58 22.73 3.84
N SER A 86 9.33 23.01 5.13
CA SER A 86 10.01 24.05 5.91
C SER A 86 11.50 23.80 6.12
N ASP A 87 11.99 22.56 5.96
CA ASP A 87 13.40 22.23 6.19
C ASP A 87 14.31 22.80 5.09
N TYR A 88 13.78 23.04 3.88
CA TYR A 88 14.54 23.57 2.73
C TYR A 88 13.99 24.86 2.14
N LEU A 89 12.88 25.38 2.68
CA LEU A 89 12.32 26.69 2.37
C LEU A 89 12.17 27.48 3.69
N PRO A 90 13.19 28.25 4.10
CA PRO A 90 13.26 28.85 5.43
C PRO A 90 12.21 29.95 5.67
N ASP A 91 11.79 30.65 4.61
CA ASP A 91 10.90 31.82 4.70
C ASP A 91 9.42 31.48 4.41
N LEU A 92 9.00 30.25 4.72
CA LEU A 92 7.62 29.81 4.49
C LEU A 92 6.65 30.49 5.46
N PRO A 93 5.62 31.21 4.95
CA PRO A 93 4.57 31.72 5.80
C PRO A 93 3.77 30.58 6.43
N THR A 94 3.22 30.86 7.61
CA THR A 94 2.31 29.96 8.32
C THR A 94 0.97 30.63 8.54
N TYR A 95 -0.10 29.88 8.36
CA TYR A 95 -1.48 30.35 8.44
C TYR A 95 -2.23 29.63 9.56
N SER A 96 -3.30 30.25 10.06
CA SER A 96 -4.20 29.59 11.01
C SER A 96 -4.88 28.42 10.33
N ASN A 97 -4.96 27.26 10.98
CA ASN A 97 -5.66 26.11 10.42
C ASN A 97 -7.18 26.39 10.36
N PRO A 98 -7.84 26.25 9.18
CA PRO A 98 -9.28 26.46 9.01
C PRO A 98 -10.17 25.64 9.96
N LEU A 99 -9.67 24.51 10.47
CA LEU A 99 -10.40 23.66 11.41
C LEU A 99 -10.70 24.34 12.75
N GLN A 100 -9.98 25.42 13.09
CA GLN A 100 -10.27 26.20 14.30
C GLN A 100 -11.62 26.91 14.23
N ASP A 101 -12.00 27.36 13.04
CA ASP A 101 -13.23 28.12 12.81
C ASP A 101 -14.37 27.23 12.29
N ASN A 102 -14.06 25.97 11.93
CA ASN A 102 -15.04 25.03 11.41
C ASN A 102 -16.04 24.60 12.51
N PRO A 103 -17.36 24.84 12.35
CA PRO A 103 -18.37 24.54 13.36
C PRO A 103 -18.40 23.07 13.82
N ALA A 104 -18.04 22.13 12.93
CA ALA A 104 -18.02 20.71 13.26
C ALA A 104 -16.86 20.31 14.19
N TYR A 105 -15.79 21.11 14.22
CA TYR A 105 -14.55 20.78 14.91
C TYR A 105 -14.22 21.75 16.06
N SER A 106 -14.73 22.98 16.03
CA SER A 106 -14.49 24.02 17.03
C SER A 106 -15.03 23.69 18.43
N VAL A 107 -15.96 22.74 18.53
CA VAL A 107 -16.52 22.26 19.81
C VAL A 107 -15.59 21.33 20.60
N VAL A 108 -14.54 20.78 19.98
CA VAL A 108 -13.62 19.82 20.63
C VAL A 108 -12.44 20.56 21.26
N LYS A 109 -12.36 20.57 22.59
CA LYS A 109 -11.34 21.30 23.37
C LYS A 109 -9.88 20.92 23.06
N GLN A 110 -9.62 19.74 22.49
CA GLN A 110 -8.27 19.23 22.25
C GLN A 110 -8.18 18.48 20.92
N TYR A 111 -8.45 19.19 19.82
CA TYR A 111 -8.44 18.63 18.46
C TYR A 111 -7.04 18.60 17.82
N PHE A 112 -6.20 19.60 18.11
CA PHE A 112 -4.87 19.74 17.52
C PHE A 112 -3.80 18.96 18.29
N VAL A 113 -2.87 18.37 17.54
CA VAL A 113 -1.70 17.67 18.08
C VAL A 113 -0.52 18.64 18.20
N ASN A 114 0.22 18.59 19.31
CA ASN A 114 1.36 19.48 19.50
C ASN A 114 2.51 19.11 18.55
N PRO A 115 3.32 20.08 18.11
CA PRO A 115 4.51 19.81 17.31
C PRO A 115 5.39 18.74 17.96
N ASP A 116 5.62 18.84 19.27
CA ASP A 116 6.55 17.98 20.01
C ASP A 116 5.94 16.64 20.45
N ASP A 117 4.68 16.35 20.08
CA ASP A 117 4.08 15.04 20.35
C ASP A 117 4.84 13.96 19.57
N THR A 118 5.46 13.03 20.31
CA THR A 118 6.16 11.87 19.74
C THR A 118 5.52 10.56 20.19
N VAL A 119 5.69 9.51 19.38
CA VAL A 119 5.22 8.14 19.65
C VAL A 119 6.44 7.24 19.70
N CYS A 120 6.62 6.51 20.80
CA CYS A 120 7.74 5.59 20.96
C CYS A 120 7.63 4.43 19.95
N GLN A 121 8.72 4.12 19.24
CA GLN A 121 8.78 2.90 18.42
C GLN A 121 8.67 1.64 19.29
N LYS A 122 9.31 1.67 20.47
CA LYS A 122 9.27 0.58 21.44
C LYS A 122 8.78 1.11 22.78
N ILE A 123 7.61 0.62 23.20
CA ILE A 123 7.00 1.01 24.48
C ILE A 123 7.64 0.29 25.68
N VAL A 124 8.28 -0.87 25.47
CA VAL A 124 8.95 -1.64 26.52
C VAL A 124 10.44 -1.32 26.53
N VAL A 125 10.88 -0.62 27.58
CA VAL A 125 12.28 -0.23 27.79
C VAL A 125 12.72 -0.56 29.21
N HIS A 126 14.02 -0.82 29.41
CA HIS A 126 14.59 -1.00 30.74
C HIS A 126 14.72 0.35 31.45
N LYS A 127 14.59 0.35 32.78
CA LYS A 127 14.61 1.56 33.62
C LYS A 127 15.81 2.48 33.31
N ASP A 128 16.99 1.89 33.20
CA ASP A 128 18.26 2.60 33.02
C ASP A 128 18.79 2.50 31.57
N GLY A 129 17.95 2.04 30.63
CA GLY A 129 18.31 1.88 29.23
C GLY A 129 17.95 3.11 28.37
N PRO A 130 18.52 3.21 27.15
CA PRO A 130 18.13 4.25 26.20
C PRO A 130 16.65 4.11 25.85
N ARG A 131 15.97 5.25 25.63
CA ARG A 131 14.55 5.28 25.27
C ARG A 131 14.30 4.83 23.82
N GLY A 132 15.36 4.78 23.00
CA GLY A 132 15.30 4.28 21.63
C GLY A 132 14.72 5.30 20.66
N ASN A 133 14.18 4.82 19.54
CA ASN A 133 13.65 5.70 18.50
C ASN A 133 12.20 6.09 18.80
N HIS A 134 11.87 7.34 18.49
CA HIS A 134 10.54 7.91 18.54
C HIS A 134 10.15 8.42 17.15
N PHE A 135 8.86 8.41 16.85
CA PHE A 135 8.31 8.98 15.61
C PHE A 135 7.47 10.21 15.94
N ARG A 136 7.35 11.15 15.01
CA ARG A 136 6.43 12.28 15.17
C ARG A 136 4.98 11.82 15.07
N ARG A 137 4.13 12.24 16.01
CA ARG A 137 2.70 11.93 15.99
C ARG A 137 2.01 12.65 14.84
N ALA A 138 1.31 11.95 13.96
CA ALA A 138 0.49 12.55 12.91
C ALA A 138 -0.81 13.15 13.47
N GLY A 139 -1.31 14.21 12.83
CA GLY A 139 -2.60 14.82 13.14
C GLY A 139 -2.66 16.30 12.74
N PRO A 140 -3.83 16.95 12.92
CA PRO A 140 -4.03 18.35 12.55
C PRO A 140 -3.19 19.26 13.45
N ARG A 141 -2.55 20.27 12.83
CA ARG A 141 -1.74 21.29 13.52
C ARG A 141 -2.50 22.60 13.58
N GLN A 142 -2.24 23.42 14.61
CA GLN A 142 -2.84 24.76 14.72
C GLN A 142 -2.43 25.69 13.57
N LYS A 143 -1.23 25.48 13.02
CA LYS A 143 -0.70 26.23 11.88
C LYS A 143 -0.50 25.32 10.68
N VAL A 144 -0.79 25.85 9.49
CA VAL A 144 -0.57 25.19 8.19
C VAL A 144 0.33 26.04 7.30
N TYR A 145 1.00 25.40 6.33
CA TYR A 145 1.90 26.09 5.39
C TYR A 145 1.24 26.48 4.07
N PHE A 146 -0.02 26.07 3.89
CA PHE A 146 -0.80 26.33 2.70
C PHE A 146 -2.16 26.94 3.05
N GLU A 147 -2.53 28.05 2.42
CA GLU A 147 -3.90 28.56 2.46
C GLU A 147 -4.83 27.74 1.56
N PRO A 148 -6.11 27.57 1.91
CA PRO A 148 -7.07 26.80 1.12
C PRO A 148 -7.10 27.13 -0.38
N ASP A 149 -7.09 28.42 -0.72
CA ASP A 149 -7.24 28.91 -2.09
C ASP A 149 -5.98 28.75 -2.94
N GLU A 150 -4.80 28.67 -2.30
CA GLU A 150 -3.55 28.39 -3.01
C GLU A 150 -3.35 26.90 -3.25
N VAL A 151 -4.00 26.01 -2.51
CA VAL A 151 -3.79 24.56 -2.67
C VAL A 151 -4.29 24.09 -4.02
N HIS A 152 -3.39 23.43 -4.75
CA HIS A 152 -3.71 22.62 -5.90
C HIS A 152 -3.17 21.22 -5.65
N ALA A 153 -4.08 20.33 -5.27
CA ALA A 153 -3.74 18.97 -4.86
C ALA A 153 -3.87 18.00 -6.04
N CYS A 154 -2.99 17.01 -6.09
CA CYS A 154 -3.14 15.87 -6.98
C CYS A 154 -3.04 14.53 -6.23
N ILE A 155 -3.81 13.55 -6.68
CA ILE A 155 -3.86 12.21 -6.11
C ILE A 155 -3.51 11.21 -7.22
N VAL A 156 -2.61 10.27 -6.94
CA VAL A 156 -2.24 9.20 -7.87
C VAL A 156 -2.24 7.85 -7.17
N THR A 157 -2.80 6.84 -7.84
CA THR A 157 -2.72 5.43 -7.40
C THR A 157 -1.82 4.62 -8.31
N CYS A 158 -0.86 3.91 -7.72
CA CYS A 158 0.13 3.11 -8.45
C CYS A 158 0.22 1.66 -7.95
N GLY A 159 0.73 0.78 -8.82
CA GLY A 159 1.00 -0.62 -8.50
C GLY A 159 -0.24 -1.52 -8.56
N GLY A 160 -0.20 -2.63 -7.81
CA GLY A 160 -1.32 -3.59 -7.74
C GLY A 160 -2.52 -3.04 -6.97
N LEU A 161 -3.72 -3.48 -7.33
CA LEU A 161 -4.96 -3.09 -6.66
C LEU A 161 -5.01 -3.67 -5.23
N CYS A 162 -5.74 -2.98 -4.37
CA CYS A 162 -5.98 -3.33 -2.97
C CYS A 162 -7.38 -2.85 -2.59
N PRO A 163 -8.15 -3.59 -1.77
CA PRO A 163 -9.37 -3.06 -1.17
C PRO A 163 -9.11 -1.73 -0.46
N GLY A 164 -10.05 -0.78 -0.55
CA GLY A 164 -9.98 0.52 0.13
C GLY A 164 -9.29 1.65 -0.64
N LEU A 165 -8.72 1.40 -1.83
CA LEU A 165 -8.13 2.46 -2.66
C LEU A 165 -9.10 3.63 -2.94
N ASN A 166 -10.33 3.33 -3.34
CA ASN A 166 -11.36 4.34 -3.55
C ASN A 166 -11.76 5.06 -2.26
N THR A 167 -11.73 4.37 -1.12
CA THR A 167 -11.96 4.98 0.19
C THR A 167 -10.88 6.02 0.50
N VAL A 168 -9.60 5.68 0.31
CA VAL A 168 -8.49 6.64 0.50
C VAL A 168 -8.66 7.86 -0.40
N ILE A 169 -8.96 7.67 -1.69
CA ILE A 169 -9.20 8.79 -2.62
C ILE A 169 -10.35 9.67 -2.12
N ARG A 170 -11.47 9.07 -1.72
CA ARG A 170 -12.63 9.80 -1.22
C ARG A 170 -12.30 10.61 0.03
N GLU A 171 -11.66 10.00 1.04
CA GLU A 171 -11.36 10.68 2.30
C GLU A 171 -10.35 11.82 2.12
N ILE A 172 -9.38 11.69 1.20
CA ILE A 172 -8.49 12.80 0.86
C ILE A 172 -9.29 13.95 0.20
N VAL A 173 -10.16 13.65 -0.77
CA VAL A 173 -10.94 14.67 -1.48
C VAL A 173 -11.93 15.37 -0.53
N CYS A 174 -12.69 14.61 0.26
CA CYS A 174 -13.62 15.16 1.25
C CYS A 174 -12.88 15.91 2.36
N GLY A 175 -11.75 15.40 2.86
CA GLY A 175 -10.94 16.10 3.85
C GLY A 175 -10.44 17.45 3.33
N LEU A 176 -9.84 17.48 2.15
CA LEU A 176 -9.35 18.71 1.51
C LEU A 176 -10.48 19.71 1.25
N SER A 177 -11.59 19.27 0.67
CA SER A 177 -12.72 20.13 0.31
C SER A 177 -13.51 20.59 1.53
N ASP A 178 -14.05 19.65 2.31
CA ASP A 178 -15.06 19.93 3.33
C ASP A 178 -14.44 20.43 4.63
N MET A 179 -13.20 20.02 4.94
CA MET A 179 -12.53 20.44 6.16
C MET A 179 -11.57 21.61 5.93
N TYR A 180 -10.86 21.63 4.80
CA TYR A 180 -9.85 22.65 4.50
C TYR A 180 -10.27 23.65 3.42
N GLY A 181 -11.45 23.54 2.80
CA GLY A 181 -11.93 24.50 1.81
C GLY A 181 -11.22 24.47 0.45
N VAL A 182 -10.43 23.42 0.18
CA VAL A 182 -9.65 23.30 -1.05
C VAL A 182 -10.57 22.96 -2.23
N THR A 183 -10.50 23.77 -3.29
CA THR A 183 -11.38 23.62 -4.47
C THR A 183 -10.71 22.94 -5.67
N LYS A 184 -9.38 22.97 -5.75
CA LYS A 184 -8.61 22.44 -6.88
C LYS A 184 -7.96 21.11 -6.53
N ILE A 185 -8.65 20.01 -6.85
CA ILE A 185 -8.17 18.64 -6.61
C ILE A 185 -8.21 17.85 -7.90
N LEU A 186 -7.07 17.27 -8.30
CA LEU A 186 -6.91 16.47 -9.50
C LEU A 186 -6.60 15.01 -9.18
N GLY A 187 -7.17 14.10 -9.96
CA GLY A 187 -6.80 12.71 -10.00
C GLY A 187 -5.91 12.42 -11.22
N ILE A 188 -4.73 11.87 -11.00
CA ILE A 188 -3.81 11.46 -12.08
C ILE A 188 -4.14 10.02 -12.49
N GLN A 189 -4.51 9.83 -13.76
CA GLN A 189 -4.97 8.53 -14.23
C GLN A 189 -3.84 7.60 -14.69
N GLY A 190 -3.95 6.31 -14.35
CA GLY A 190 -3.05 5.28 -14.86
C GLY A 190 -1.65 5.31 -14.22
N GLY A 191 -1.55 5.69 -12.94
CA GLY A 191 -0.29 5.74 -12.19
C GLY A 191 0.65 6.86 -12.64
N TYR A 192 1.96 6.69 -12.45
CA TYR A 192 2.96 7.73 -12.75
C TYR A 192 2.96 8.20 -14.20
N ARG A 193 2.58 7.34 -15.15
CA ARG A 193 2.49 7.75 -16.56
C ARG A 193 1.49 8.90 -16.78
N GLY A 194 0.47 8.98 -15.92
CA GLY A 194 -0.60 9.95 -16.05
C GLY A 194 -0.14 11.40 -15.97
N PHE A 195 0.96 11.67 -15.26
CA PHE A 195 1.55 13.00 -15.16
C PHE A 195 1.91 13.54 -16.55
N TYR A 196 2.70 12.78 -17.31
CA TYR A 196 3.20 13.23 -18.62
C TYR A 196 2.33 12.82 -19.80
N ALA A 197 1.42 11.86 -19.64
CA ALA A 197 0.34 11.61 -20.61
C ALA A 197 -0.77 12.67 -20.55
N ARG A 198 -0.70 13.58 -19.56
CA ARG A 198 -1.69 14.61 -19.24
C ARG A 198 -3.11 14.08 -18.98
N ASN A 199 -3.24 12.82 -18.56
CA ASN A 199 -4.51 12.19 -18.25
C ASN A 199 -4.93 12.50 -16.81
N THR A 200 -5.74 13.54 -16.64
CA THR A 200 -6.21 13.99 -15.32
C THR A 200 -7.72 14.16 -15.28
N ILE A 201 -8.32 13.85 -14.14
CA ILE A 201 -9.73 14.10 -13.86
C ILE A 201 -9.87 15.07 -12.69
N THR A 202 -10.85 15.96 -12.74
CA THR A 202 -11.18 16.81 -11.59
C THR A 202 -11.91 15.98 -10.54
N LEU A 203 -11.47 16.08 -9.29
CA LEU A 203 -12.08 15.42 -8.15
C LEU A 203 -12.80 16.44 -7.28
N THR A 204 -14.06 16.14 -6.97
CA THR A 204 -14.93 16.93 -6.08
C THR A 204 -15.64 15.97 -5.13
N PRO A 205 -16.15 16.41 -3.96
CA PRO A 205 -16.93 15.56 -3.07
C PRO A 205 -18.07 14.83 -3.79
N LYS A 206 -18.69 15.50 -4.76
CA LYS A 206 -19.74 14.93 -5.61
C LYS A 206 -19.22 13.83 -6.54
N SER A 207 -18.07 14.03 -7.19
CA SER A 207 -17.51 13.04 -8.13
C SER A 207 -16.94 11.80 -7.43
N VAL A 208 -16.52 11.93 -6.17
CA VAL A 208 -16.07 10.81 -5.34
C VAL A 208 -17.20 10.23 -4.47
N ASN A 209 -18.44 10.65 -4.68
CA ASN A 209 -19.56 10.07 -3.96
C ASN A 209 -19.68 8.57 -4.30
N ASP A 210 -19.96 7.76 -3.28
CA ASP A 210 -20.15 6.30 -3.39
C ASP A 210 -18.97 5.46 -3.93
N ILE A 211 -17.82 6.05 -4.32
CA ILE A 211 -16.70 5.26 -4.86
C ILE A 211 -16.14 4.27 -3.84
N HIS A 212 -16.24 4.58 -2.54
CA HIS A 212 -15.82 3.72 -1.42
C HIS A 212 -16.58 2.38 -1.37
N LYS A 213 -17.75 2.28 -2.01
CA LYS A 213 -18.54 1.04 -2.11
C LYS A 213 -18.03 0.10 -3.21
N ARG A 214 -17.07 0.54 -4.03
CA ARG A 214 -16.55 -0.20 -5.19
C ARG A 214 -15.09 -0.58 -4.98
N GLY A 215 -14.74 -1.79 -5.41
CA GLY A 215 -13.35 -2.23 -5.48
C GLY A 215 -12.53 -1.49 -6.54
N GLY A 216 -11.20 -1.68 -6.52
CA GLY A 216 -10.28 -1.05 -7.46
C GLY A 216 -10.03 0.43 -7.16
N THR A 217 -9.72 1.21 -8.20
CA THR A 217 -9.47 2.66 -8.14
C THR A 217 -10.12 3.35 -9.32
N ILE A 218 -10.83 4.46 -9.10
CA ILE A 218 -11.41 5.29 -10.17
C ILE A 218 -10.35 5.98 -11.04
N LEU A 219 -9.12 6.10 -10.55
CA LEU A 219 -8.01 6.70 -11.30
C LEU A 219 -7.34 5.69 -12.24
N GLY A 220 -7.65 4.40 -12.11
CA GLY A 220 -6.81 3.35 -12.68
C GLY A 220 -5.43 3.31 -12.02
N SER A 221 -4.67 2.27 -12.33
CA SER A 221 -3.32 2.10 -11.77
C SER A 221 -2.42 1.48 -12.82
N SER A 222 -1.11 1.75 -12.70
CA SER A 222 -0.11 1.03 -13.48
C SER A 222 1.12 0.68 -12.66
N ARG A 223 1.89 -0.29 -13.16
CA ARG A 223 3.25 -0.59 -12.70
C ARG A 223 4.25 0.13 -13.61
N GLY A 224 5.35 0.61 -13.04
CA GLY A 224 6.38 1.35 -13.79
C GLY A 224 5.92 2.74 -14.25
N GLY A 225 6.58 3.25 -15.30
CA GLY A 225 6.28 4.58 -15.88
C GLY A 225 6.73 5.74 -14.99
N HIS A 226 7.70 5.52 -14.11
CA HIS A 226 8.28 6.57 -13.30
C HIS A 226 9.36 7.29 -14.12
N ASP A 227 9.17 8.59 -14.33
CA ASP A 227 10.13 9.48 -14.97
C ASP A 227 10.13 10.77 -14.14
N THR A 228 11.13 10.92 -13.28
CA THR A 228 11.16 11.97 -12.25
C THR A 228 11.08 13.36 -12.87
N VAL A 229 11.85 13.60 -13.94
CA VAL A 229 11.89 14.91 -14.61
C VAL A 229 10.52 15.23 -15.17
N LYS A 230 9.92 14.32 -15.96
CA LYS A 230 8.59 14.58 -16.56
C LYS A 230 7.48 14.71 -15.52
N ILE A 231 7.57 13.98 -14.41
CA ILE A 231 6.60 14.08 -13.31
C ILE A 231 6.70 15.46 -12.65
N VAL A 232 7.91 15.89 -12.29
CA VAL A 232 8.12 17.19 -11.64
C VAL A 232 7.83 18.36 -12.59
N ASP A 233 8.15 18.23 -13.88
CA ASP A 233 7.75 19.19 -14.90
C ASP A 233 6.22 19.29 -14.97
N SER A 234 5.50 18.16 -14.99
CA SER A 234 4.03 18.18 -14.95
C SER A 234 3.46 18.76 -13.65
N ILE A 235 4.16 18.63 -12.52
CA ILE A 235 3.75 19.23 -11.24
C ILE A 235 3.86 20.76 -11.36
N GLN A 236 4.97 21.27 -11.90
CA GLN A 236 5.18 22.70 -12.11
C GLN A 236 4.24 23.29 -13.16
N ASP A 237 4.11 22.66 -14.34
CA ASP A 237 3.25 23.11 -15.44
C ASP A 237 1.78 23.31 -15.01
N ARG A 238 1.35 22.54 -14.00
CA ARG A 238 -0.03 22.54 -13.49
C ARG A 238 -0.17 23.31 -12.19
N ASP A 239 0.92 23.90 -11.69
CA ASP A 239 0.95 24.61 -10.41
C ASP A 239 0.45 23.74 -9.25
N ILE A 240 0.83 22.46 -9.23
CA ILE A 240 0.46 21.51 -8.18
C ILE A 240 1.42 21.69 -7.00
N ASN A 241 0.88 21.91 -5.80
CA ASN A 241 1.66 22.09 -4.58
C ASN A 241 1.42 21.02 -3.51
N GLN A 242 0.48 20.10 -3.73
CA GLN A 242 0.31 18.92 -2.87
C GLN A 242 0.15 17.66 -3.73
N VAL A 243 0.98 16.65 -3.48
CA VAL A 243 1.02 15.39 -4.24
C VAL A 243 0.79 14.22 -3.30
N TYR A 244 -0.34 13.54 -3.44
CA TYR A 244 -0.69 12.35 -2.67
C TYR A 244 -0.44 11.09 -3.48
N VAL A 245 0.55 10.30 -3.06
CA VAL A 245 1.03 9.12 -3.78
C VAL A 245 0.60 7.84 -3.05
N ILE A 246 -0.38 7.12 -3.60
CA ILE A 246 -0.91 5.90 -3.01
C ILE A 246 -0.32 4.68 -3.73
N GLY A 247 0.44 3.85 -3.01
CA GLY A 247 1.07 2.68 -3.62
C GLY A 247 1.99 1.89 -2.70
N GLY A 248 2.53 0.77 -3.19
CA GLY A 248 3.48 -0.07 -2.43
C GLY A 248 4.92 0.45 -2.50
N ASP A 249 5.89 -0.36 -2.09
CA ASP A 249 7.30 0.06 -1.91
C ASP A 249 7.94 0.71 -3.13
N GLY A 250 7.72 0.16 -4.33
CA GLY A 250 8.25 0.75 -5.56
C GLY A 250 7.66 2.14 -5.85
N THR A 251 6.41 2.35 -5.44
CA THR A 251 5.75 3.66 -5.52
C THR A 251 6.31 4.61 -4.45
N GLN A 252 6.47 4.16 -3.21
CA GLN A 252 7.00 5.02 -2.15
C GLN A 252 8.46 5.43 -2.41
N ARG A 253 9.28 4.55 -2.99
CA ARG A 253 10.62 4.93 -3.51
C ARG A 253 10.53 6.01 -4.58
N GLY A 254 9.60 5.88 -5.52
CA GLY A 254 9.34 6.91 -6.53
C GLY A 254 8.91 8.25 -5.91
N ALA A 255 8.08 8.24 -4.87
CA ALA A 255 7.69 9.44 -4.14
C ALA A 255 8.90 10.14 -3.47
N GLY A 256 9.82 9.36 -2.90
CA GLY A 256 11.08 9.89 -2.35
C GLY A 256 11.95 10.57 -3.41
N VAL A 257 12.11 9.95 -4.58
CA VAL A 257 12.87 10.56 -5.69
C VAL A 257 12.19 11.83 -6.23
N ILE A 258 10.85 11.85 -6.31
CA ILE A 258 10.09 13.07 -6.66
C ILE A 258 10.34 14.18 -5.63
N PHE A 259 10.31 13.85 -4.34
CA PHE A 259 10.58 14.80 -3.27
C PHE A 259 11.99 15.39 -3.36
N GLU A 260 13.01 14.56 -3.60
CA GLU A 260 14.39 15.02 -3.75
C GLU A 260 14.55 15.98 -4.94
N GLU A 261 13.89 15.69 -6.06
CA GLU A 261 13.90 16.58 -7.23
C GLU A 261 13.12 17.89 -6.99
N VAL A 262 11.96 17.81 -6.31
CA VAL A 262 11.20 18.98 -5.85
C VAL A 262 12.06 19.87 -4.96
N ARG A 263 12.78 19.27 -4.01
CA ARG A 263 13.71 19.97 -3.11
C ARG A 263 14.86 20.59 -3.89
N ARG A 264 15.49 19.85 -4.81
CA ARG A 264 16.60 20.34 -5.65
C ARG A 264 16.19 21.57 -6.47
N ARG A 265 14.94 21.62 -6.93
CA ARG A 265 14.37 22.75 -7.67
C ARG A 265 13.80 23.87 -6.79
N GLY A 266 13.80 23.71 -5.46
CA GLY A 266 13.31 24.72 -4.52
C GLY A 266 11.80 24.98 -4.62
N LEU A 267 11.00 23.98 -4.98
CA LEU A 267 9.56 24.17 -5.20
C LEU A 267 8.79 24.07 -3.88
N LYS A 268 7.78 24.93 -3.71
CA LYS A 268 6.79 24.86 -2.61
C LYS A 268 5.78 23.74 -2.87
N VAL A 269 6.25 22.48 -2.88
CA VAL A 269 5.43 21.29 -3.13
C VAL A 269 5.60 20.28 -2.01
N SER A 270 4.49 19.83 -1.42
CA SER A 270 4.46 18.74 -0.45
C SER A 270 4.17 17.42 -1.14
N VAL A 271 4.96 16.38 -0.84
CA VAL A 271 4.76 15.02 -1.37
C VAL A 271 4.43 14.09 -0.21
N ALA A 272 3.21 13.57 -0.17
CA ALA A 272 2.72 12.68 0.86
C ALA A 272 2.53 11.25 0.31
N GLY A 273 3.27 10.30 0.87
CA GLY A 273 3.14 8.87 0.54
C GLY A 273 2.09 8.17 1.41
N ILE A 274 1.14 7.48 0.78
CA ILE A 274 0.18 6.61 1.46
C ILE A 274 0.52 5.15 1.12
N PRO A 275 1.13 4.39 2.04
CA PRO A 275 1.65 3.08 1.74
C PRO A 275 0.52 2.04 1.61
N LYS A 276 0.52 1.31 0.50
CA LYS A 276 -0.52 0.36 0.10
C LYS A 276 0.07 -1.05 -0.08
N THR A 277 -0.22 -1.93 0.86
CA THR A 277 0.13 -3.36 0.81
C THR A 277 -0.99 -4.20 1.42
N ILE A 278 -1.30 -5.35 0.82
CA ILE A 278 -2.18 -6.36 1.44
C ILE A 278 -1.39 -7.40 2.23
N ASP A 279 -0.06 -7.37 2.16
CA ASP A 279 0.81 -8.35 2.82
C ASP A 279 1.13 -7.93 4.28
N ASN A 280 0.72 -6.70 4.65
CA ASN A 280 0.95 -6.06 5.94
C ASN A 280 2.42 -6.13 6.39
N ASP A 281 3.31 -5.83 5.46
CA ASP A 281 4.76 -5.98 5.55
C ASP A 281 5.52 -4.67 5.78
N ILE A 282 4.80 -3.60 6.16
CA ILE A 282 5.41 -2.32 6.51
C ILE A 282 5.93 -2.39 7.95
N PRO A 283 7.25 -2.22 8.21
CA PRO A 283 7.84 -2.47 9.53
C PRO A 283 7.34 -1.56 10.67
N VAL A 284 6.86 -0.36 10.33
CA VAL A 284 6.52 0.70 11.31
C VAL A 284 5.03 0.79 11.64
N ILE A 285 4.18 -0.01 11.00
CA ILE A 285 2.74 -0.03 11.28
C ILE A 285 2.28 -1.45 11.60
N ASP A 286 1.29 -1.56 12.48
CA ASP A 286 0.70 -2.86 12.83
C ASP A 286 -0.21 -3.40 11.74
N LYS A 287 -0.87 -2.51 11.00
CA LYS A 287 -1.88 -2.86 9.99
C LYS A 287 -1.90 -1.88 8.82
N SER A 288 -1.77 -2.41 7.61
CA SER A 288 -2.04 -1.69 6.36
C SER A 288 -3.51 -1.81 5.96
N PHE A 289 -4.03 -0.79 5.27
CA PHE A 289 -5.39 -0.86 4.75
C PHE A 289 -5.55 -1.96 3.69
N GLY A 290 -6.72 -2.60 3.69
CA GLY A 290 -7.04 -3.72 2.80
C GLY A 290 -6.51 -5.09 3.26
N PHE A 291 -5.69 -5.16 4.32
CA PHE A 291 -5.25 -6.43 4.91
C PHE A 291 -6.42 -7.26 5.45
N ASP A 292 -7.27 -6.69 6.30
CA ASP A 292 -8.38 -7.42 6.93
C ASP A 292 -9.37 -7.96 5.88
N THR A 293 -9.74 -7.13 4.90
CA THR A 293 -10.58 -7.57 3.78
C THR A 293 -9.92 -8.70 2.99
N ALA A 294 -8.61 -8.67 2.78
CA ALA A 294 -7.90 -9.75 2.11
C ALA A 294 -7.89 -11.05 2.94
N VAL A 295 -7.85 -10.95 4.28
CA VAL A 295 -8.00 -12.10 5.18
C VAL A 295 -9.41 -12.70 5.10
N GLU A 296 -10.45 -11.87 5.09
CA GLU A 296 -11.85 -12.34 4.94
C GLU A 296 -12.10 -13.06 3.60
N GLU A 297 -11.54 -12.54 2.51
CA GLU A 297 -11.61 -13.20 1.20
C GLU A 297 -10.82 -14.52 1.19
N ALA A 298 -9.66 -14.55 1.85
CA ALA A 298 -8.84 -15.75 1.96
C ALA A 298 -9.55 -16.87 2.75
N GLN A 299 -10.24 -16.53 3.84
CA GLN A 299 -11.05 -17.47 4.61
C GLN A 299 -12.14 -18.10 3.76
N ARG A 300 -12.86 -17.30 2.95
CA ARG A 300 -13.87 -17.83 2.04
C ARG A 300 -13.29 -18.86 1.07
N ALA A 301 -12.11 -18.59 0.51
CA ALA A 301 -11.44 -19.53 -0.39
C ALA A 301 -10.98 -20.81 0.34
N ILE A 302 -10.42 -20.69 1.55
CA ILE A 302 -10.01 -21.83 2.38
C ILE A 302 -11.21 -22.71 2.73
N ASN A 303 -12.29 -22.11 3.21
CA ASN A 303 -13.50 -22.84 3.61
C ASN A 303 -14.13 -23.59 2.43
N ALA A 304 -14.16 -22.98 1.24
CA ALA A 304 -14.62 -23.65 0.03
C ALA A 304 -13.75 -24.87 -0.30
N ALA A 305 -12.42 -24.71 -0.28
CA ALA A 305 -11.50 -25.82 -0.54
C ALA A 305 -11.57 -26.92 0.53
N HIS A 306 -11.83 -26.56 1.79
CA HIS A 306 -12.03 -27.51 2.88
C HIS A 306 -13.26 -28.39 2.65
N VAL A 307 -14.40 -27.77 2.30
CA VAL A 307 -15.65 -28.49 1.99
C VAL A 307 -15.45 -29.48 0.84
N GLU A 308 -14.75 -29.07 -0.22
CA GLU A 308 -14.40 -29.97 -1.34
C GLU A 308 -13.50 -31.13 -0.90
N ALA A 309 -12.46 -30.84 -0.11
CA ALA A 309 -11.49 -31.85 0.32
C ALA A 309 -12.11 -32.92 1.23
N VAL A 310 -13.00 -32.55 2.15
CA VAL A 310 -13.66 -33.52 3.05
C VAL A 310 -14.77 -34.33 2.36
N SER A 311 -15.25 -33.87 1.20
CA SER A 311 -16.33 -34.53 0.45
C SER A 311 -15.82 -35.62 -0.50
N ALA A 312 -14.51 -35.75 -0.66
CA ALA A 312 -13.88 -36.77 -1.51
C ALA A 312 -12.97 -37.70 -0.68
N GLU A 313 -13.01 -38.99 -0.97
CA GLU A 313 -12.06 -39.95 -0.40
C GLU A 313 -10.63 -39.57 -0.83
N ASN A 314 -9.74 -39.36 0.14
CA ASN A 314 -8.38 -38.84 -0.07
C ASN A 314 -8.32 -37.46 -0.79
N GLY A 315 -9.34 -36.61 -0.61
CA GLY A 315 -9.39 -35.26 -1.18
C GLY A 315 -8.30 -34.32 -0.65
N ILE A 316 -7.67 -33.55 -1.54
CA ILE A 316 -6.68 -32.52 -1.19
C ILE A 316 -7.13 -31.17 -1.75
N GLY A 317 -7.42 -30.22 -0.86
CA GLY A 317 -7.73 -28.83 -1.23
C GLY A 317 -6.46 -27.98 -1.27
N LEU A 318 -6.11 -27.47 -2.46
CA LEU A 318 -4.97 -26.55 -2.63
C LEU A 318 -5.46 -25.12 -2.89
N VAL A 319 -5.14 -24.20 -1.97
CA VAL A 319 -5.50 -22.78 -2.09
C VAL A 319 -4.24 -21.93 -2.20
N LYS A 320 -4.14 -21.14 -3.27
CA LYS A 320 -3.09 -20.13 -3.45
C LYS A 320 -3.59 -18.78 -2.94
N LEU A 321 -2.91 -18.24 -1.94
CA LEU A 321 -3.19 -16.93 -1.37
C LEU A 321 -2.14 -15.88 -1.74
N MET A 322 -2.40 -14.63 -1.36
CA MET A 322 -1.46 -13.51 -1.46
C MET A 322 -0.36 -13.62 -0.38
N GLY A 323 0.70 -12.81 -0.48
CA GLY A 323 1.87 -12.88 0.40
C GLY A 323 3.18 -13.01 -0.38
N ARG A 324 3.62 -11.92 -1.03
CA ARG A 324 4.83 -11.95 -1.87
C ARG A 324 6.10 -12.07 -1.04
N HIS A 325 6.16 -11.34 0.07
CA HIS A 325 7.33 -11.23 0.95
C HIS A 325 7.00 -11.53 2.42
N SER A 326 5.73 -11.77 2.74
CA SER A 326 5.24 -11.99 4.10
C SER A 326 4.12 -13.03 4.12
N GLY A 327 4.18 -13.95 5.09
CA GLY A 327 3.14 -14.95 5.34
C GLY A 327 2.08 -14.51 6.35
N LYS A 328 2.02 -13.21 6.73
CA LYS A 328 1.07 -12.72 7.74
C LYS A 328 -0.39 -12.98 7.33
N LEU A 329 -0.74 -12.72 6.08
CA LEU A 329 -2.10 -12.95 5.56
C LEU A 329 -2.48 -14.43 5.69
N LEU A 330 -1.62 -15.33 5.20
CA LEU A 330 -1.83 -16.77 5.32
C LEU A 330 -1.99 -17.20 6.78
N ARG A 331 -1.12 -16.72 7.67
CA ARG A 331 -1.15 -17.08 9.09
C ARG A 331 -2.45 -16.62 9.75
N GLU A 332 -2.89 -15.39 9.50
CA GLU A 332 -4.13 -14.89 10.11
C GLU A 332 -5.37 -15.53 9.51
N ALA A 333 -5.41 -15.81 8.20
CA ALA A 333 -6.52 -16.53 7.57
C ALA A 333 -6.66 -17.95 8.14
N ASN A 334 -5.55 -18.70 8.26
CA ASN A 334 -5.58 -20.07 8.77
C ASN A 334 -5.95 -20.18 10.26
N LYS A 335 -5.72 -19.14 11.06
CA LYS A 335 -6.17 -19.13 12.47
C LYS A 335 -7.68 -18.98 12.62
N LEU A 336 -8.33 -18.43 11.61
CA LEU A 336 -9.74 -18.04 11.64
C LEU A 336 -10.65 -19.06 10.92
N CYS A 337 -10.06 -20.01 10.20
CA CYS A 337 -10.70 -21.19 9.63
C CYS A 337 -10.58 -22.37 10.61
#